data_AF-A0A9D4AQ01-F1
#
_entry.id   AF-A0A9D4AQ01-F1
#
_cell.length_a   1.000
_cell.length_b   1.000
_cell.length_c   1.000
_cell.angle_alpha   90.00
_cell.angle_beta   90.00
_cell.angle_gamma   90.00
#
_symmetry.space_group_name_H-M   'P 1'
#
loop_
_entity.id
_entity.type
_entity.pdbx_description
1 polymer ?
#
loop_
_entity_poly.entity_id
_entity_poly.type
_entity_poly.pdbx_seq_one_letter_code
_entity_poly.pdbx_strand_id
1 'polypeptide(L)'
;MYWTRDIKDKKLFYGVRAPSEIFQNYQCPLKNSDSGLQNHQTKKYVPITTRIRIVNFILQNPKISPEETLQKLIKAKVFEAAFPLHEQEGTIKNLKENWAQWRKILKQQPIKDIRSYFGEKVALYFAWLGWYTRMLFPAAVLGLLVFLYGIFHFDSSQVSKEICEANTTIMCPLCDQKCPFWQLSDTCTYAKVTHLFDNEGTILFAVLMALW
;
A
#
# COMPACT_ATOMS: atom_id res chain seq x y z
N MET A 1 15.82 21.80 -27.62
CA MET A 1 16.09 20.88 -28.76
C MET A 1 15.03 19.81 -28.74
N TYR A 2 14.12 19.81 -29.72
CA TYR A 2 13.01 18.84 -29.83
C TYR A 2 13.49 17.64 -30.65
N TRP A 3 13.08 16.43 -30.26
CA TRP A 3 13.33 15.21 -31.04
C TRP A 3 11.98 14.51 -31.27
N THR A 4 11.74 14.11 -32.51
CA THR A 4 10.59 13.29 -32.92
C THR A 4 11.07 11.88 -33.23
N ARG A 5 10.34 10.87 -32.76
CA ARG A 5 10.62 9.47 -33.09
C ARG A 5 9.30 8.84 -33.54
N ASP A 6 9.21 8.51 -34.82
CA ASP A 6 8.13 7.68 -35.33
C ASP A 6 8.37 6.25 -34.88
N ILE A 7 7.45 5.71 -34.08
CA ILE A 7 7.39 4.29 -33.73
C ILE A 7 6.21 3.72 -34.51
N LYS A 8 6.32 2.45 -34.92
CA LYS A 8 5.53 1.71 -35.93
C LYS A 8 3.99 1.79 -35.89
N ASP A 9 3.40 2.58 -34.99
CA ASP A 9 1.97 2.73 -34.73
C ASP A 9 1.42 4.12 -35.11
N LYS A 10 1.75 4.72 -36.27
CA LYS A 10 1.14 5.99 -36.78
C LYS A 10 1.04 7.19 -35.80
N LYS A 11 1.67 7.14 -34.63
CA LYS A 11 1.54 8.12 -33.55
C LYS A 11 2.84 8.89 -33.42
N LEU A 12 2.73 10.20 -33.59
CA LEU A 12 3.85 11.12 -33.50
C LEU A 12 4.09 11.52 -32.04
N PHE A 13 5.29 11.24 -31.55
CA PHE A 13 5.71 11.61 -30.18
C PHE A 13 6.62 12.84 -30.20
N TYR A 14 6.29 13.81 -29.34
CA TYR A 14 7.10 15.01 -29.14
C TYR A 14 7.87 14.93 -27.82
N GLY A 15 9.20 14.95 -27.90
CA GLY A 15 10.07 15.00 -26.72
C GLY A 15 10.38 16.43 -26.30
N VAL A 16 10.07 16.78 -25.04
CA VAL A 16 10.46 18.07 -24.44
C VAL A 16 11.64 17.85 -23.49
N ARG A 17 12.73 18.62 -23.70
CA ARG A 17 13.90 18.62 -22.82
C ARG A 17 14.25 20.06 -22.43
N ALA A 18 14.17 20.36 -21.14
CA ALA A 18 14.60 21.65 -20.59
C ALA A 18 16.14 21.69 -20.41
N PRO A 19 16.79 22.82 -20.74
CA PRO A 19 18.21 23.03 -20.49
C PRO A 19 18.52 23.02 -18.98
N SER A 20 19.76 22.63 -18.64
CA SER A 20 20.19 22.42 -17.25
C SER A 20 20.15 23.69 -16.39
N GLU A 21 20.31 24.85 -17.01
CA GLU A 21 20.33 26.17 -16.35
C GLU A 21 18.99 26.50 -15.68
N ILE A 22 17.86 26.15 -16.32
CA ILE A 22 16.53 26.45 -15.79
C ILE A 22 16.32 25.81 -14.42
N PHE A 23 16.87 24.60 -14.19
CA PHE A 23 16.68 23.91 -12.93
C PHE A 23 17.35 24.61 -11.75
N GLN A 24 18.39 25.42 -11.97
CA GLN A 24 19.05 26.18 -10.90
C GLN A 24 18.11 27.23 -10.29
N ASN A 25 17.29 27.89 -11.12
CA ASN A 25 16.33 28.89 -10.66
C ASN A 25 15.23 28.31 -9.75
N TYR A 26 14.92 27.02 -9.93
CA TYR A 26 13.93 26.29 -9.12
C TYR A 26 14.54 25.50 -7.96
N GLN A 27 15.86 25.57 -7.74
CA GLN A 27 16.51 24.86 -6.61
C GLN A 27 16.22 25.52 -5.26
N CYS A 28 16.18 26.85 -5.17
CA CYS A 28 15.98 27.55 -3.90
C CYS A 28 14.59 27.30 -3.28
N PRO A 29 13.48 27.34 -4.04
CA PRO A 29 12.14 27.03 -3.50
C PRO A 29 11.97 25.56 -3.05
N LEU A 30 12.79 24.65 -3.57
CA LEU A 30 12.75 23.21 -3.26
C LEU A 30 13.75 22.80 -2.17
N LYS A 31 14.54 23.75 -1.64
CA LYS A 31 15.54 23.49 -0.60
C LYS A 31 14.85 23.46 0.77
N ASN A 32 14.71 22.27 1.35
CA ASN A 32 14.35 22.15 2.77
C ASN A 32 15.49 22.70 3.64
N SER A 33 15.13 23.48 4.66
CA SER A 33 16.06 24.13 5.61
C SER A 33 17.00 23.15 6.33
N ASP A 34 16.61 21.88 6.47
CA ASP A 34 17.43 20.84 7.13
C ASP A 34 18.65 20.35 6.32
N SER A 35 18.87 20.88 5.11
CA SER A 35 20.09 20.65 4.34
C SER A 35 21.25 21.56 4.77
N GLY A 36 21.31 21.90 6.06
CA GLY A 36 22.32 22.77 6.68
C GLY A 36 23.68 22.12 6.95
N LEU A 37 23.87 20.83 6.62
CA LEU A 37 25.13 20.14 6.88
C LEU A 37 25.57 19.24 5.71
N GLN A 38 25.62 19.77 4.49
CA GLN A 38 26.45 19.18 3.44
C GLN A 38 27.28 20.25 2.74
N ASN A 39 28.59 20.00 2.76
CA ASN A 39 29.68 20.87 2.36
C ASN A 39 29.53 21.48 0.95
N HIS A 40 30.10 22.68 0.85
CA HIS A 40 30.48 23.40 -0.35
C HIS A 40 31.08 22.47 -1.44
N GLN A 41 30.76 22.75 -2.72
CA GLN A 41 31.46 22.29 -3.94
C GLN A 41 31.15 20.93 -4.61
N THR A 42 29.92 20.40 -4.54
CA THR A 42 29.46 19.46 -5.59
C THR A 42 28.46 20.17 -6.50
N LYS A 43 28.66 20.12 -7.82
CA LYS A 43 27.63 20.49 -8.81
C LYS A 43 26.34 19.80 -8.38
N LYS A 44 25.37 20.55 -7.83
CA LYS A 44 24.13 20.00 -7.26
C LYS A 44 23.39 19.21 -8.33
N TYR A 45 23.55 17.90 -8.30
CA TYR A 45 22.84 16.99 -9.18
C TYR A 45 21.35 17.05 -8.85
N VAL A 46 20.54 17.55 -9.78
CA VAL A 46 19.08 17.59 -9.62
C VAL A 46 18.54 16.22 -10.02
N PRO A 47 17.86 15.48 -9.10
CA PRO A 47 17.32 14.17 -9.42
C PRO A 47 16.30 14.23 -10.56
N ILE A 48 16.22 13.15 -11.33
CA ILE A 48 15.40 13.05 -12.55
C ILE A 48 13.93 13.36 -12.26
N THR A 49 13.40 12.86 -11.14
CA THR A 49 12.04 13.16 -10.66
C THR A 49 11.78 14.64 -10.44
N THR A 50 12.72 15.36 -9.83
CA THR A 50 12.62 16.81 -9.64
C THR A 50 12.66 17.55 -10.96
N ARG A 51 13.50 17.12 -11.90
CA ARG A 51 13.53 17.70 -13.26
C ARG A 51 12.20 17.51 -13.98
N ILE A 52 11.63 16.30 -13.92
CA ILE A 52 10.31 16.00 -14.48
C ILE A 52 9.23 16.87 -13.83
N ARG A 53 9.26 17.02 -12.49
CA ARG A 53 8.30 17.85 -11.76
C ARG A 53 8.37 19.31 -12.18
N ILE A 54 9.56 19.87 -12.34
CA ILE A 54 9.77 21.26 -12.79
C ILE A 54 9.25 21.43 -14.22
N VAL A 55 9.59 20.51 -15.14
CA VAL A 55 9.10 20.57 -16.53
C VAL A 55 7.58 20.46 -16.57
N ASN A 56 6.98 19.53 -15.82
CA ASN A 56 5.54 19.38 -15.74
C ASN A 56 4.86 20.65 -15.16
N PHE A 57 5.48 21.28 -14.16
CA PHE A 57 4.98 22.54 -13.60
C PHE A 57 4.98 23.68 -14.62
N ILE A 58 6.07 23.81 -15.41
CA ILE A 58 6.17 24.81 -16.48
C ILE A 58 5.12 24.56 -17.58
N LEU A 59 4.92 23.30 -17.98
CA LEU A 59 3.91 22.93 -18.99
C LEU A 59 2.46 23.17 -18.51
N GLN A 60 2.23 23.11 -17.20
CA GLN A 60 0.93 23.42 -16.59
C GLN A 60 0.71 24.93 -16.40
N ASN A 61 1.76 25.74 -16.34
CA ASN A 61 1.67 27.19 -16.06
C ASN A 61 2.48 28.01 -17.09
N PRO A 62 2.06 28.04 -18.37
CA PRO A 62 2.73 28.84 -19.39
C PRO A 62 2.54 30.34 -19.15
N LYS A 63 3.62 31.12 -19.32
CA LYS A 63 3.58 32.60 -19.20
C LYS A 63 2.99 33.31 -20.42
N ILE A 64 3.01 32.67 -21.59
CA ILE A 64 2.72 33.29 -22.89
C ILE A 64 1.22 33.36 -23.17
N SER A 65 0.45 32.34 -22.78
CA SER A 65 -1.02 32.35 -22.87
C SER A 65 -1.62 31.42 -21.82
N PRO A 66 -2.45 31.92 -20.87
CA PRO A 66 -3.13 31.08 -19.87
C PRO A 66 -4.24 30.20 -20.47
N GLU A 67 -4.58 30.39 -21.75
CA GLU A 67 -5.55 29.56 -22.46
C GLU A 67 -4.93 28.27 -23.03
N GLU A 68 -3.60 28.23 -23.19
CA GLU A 68 -2.87 27.11 -23.81
C GLU A 68 -2.21 26.16 -22.79
N THR A 69 -2.84 25.94 -21.64
CA THR A 69 -2.33 24.95 -20.68
C THR A 69 -2.33 23.54 -21.27
N LEU A 70 -1.29 22.73 -20.98
CA LEU A 70 -1.21 21.35 -21.46
C LEU A 70 -2.48 20.53 -21.19
N GLN A 71 -3.09 20.69 -20.01
CA GLN A 71 -4.34 20.01 -19.67
C GLN A 71 -5.53 20.42 -20.57
N LYS A 72 -5.61 21.70 -20.95
CA LYS A 72 -6.65 22.19 -21.88
C LYS A 72 -6.42 21.64 -23.28
N LEU A 73 -5.17 21.59 -23.74
CA LEU A 73 -4.80 21.02 -25.05
C LEU A 73 -5.09 19.51 -25.14
N ILE A 74 -4.85 18.76 -24.05
CA ILE A 74 -5.25 17.34 -23.97
C ILE A 74 -6.77 17.20 -23.99
N LYS A 75 -7.50 18.04 -23.24
CA LYS A 75 -8.97 18.03 -23.21
C LYS A 75 -9.58 18.41 -24.56
N ALA A 76 -8.95 19.32 -25.29
CA ALA A 76 -9.31 19.72 -26.65
C ALA A 76 -8.89 18.69 -27.72
N LYS A 77 -8.31 17.55 -27.33
CA LYS A 77 -7.83 16.48 -28.21
C LYS A 77 -6.75 16.90 -29.22
N VAL A 78 -6.01 17.98 -28.92
CA VAL A 78 -4.81 18.36 -29.69
C VAL A 78 -3.68 17.37 -29.38
N PHE A 79 -3.55 16.96 -28.12
CA PHE A 79 -2.66 15.89 -27.68
C PHE A 79 -3.48 14.74 -27.08
N GLU A 80 -3.09 13.50 -27.36
CA GLU A 80 -3.75 12.32 -26.80
C GLU A 80 -3.39 12.10 -25.33
N ALA A 81 -2.09 12.19 -25.01
CA ALA A 81 -1.57 11.99 -23.67
C ALA A 81 -0.22 12.71 -23.48
N ALA A 82 0.12 12.99 -22.23
CA ALA A 82 1.44 13.47 -21.84
C ALA A 82 1.92 12.66 -20.62
N PHE A 83 3.12 12.10 -20.72
CA PHE A 83 3.70 11.26 -19.68
C PHE A 83 5.21 11.42 -19.62
N PRO A 84 5.82 11.30 -18.42
CA PRO A 84 7.26 11.27 -18.29
C PRO A 84 7.84 9.95 -18.84
N LEU A 85 9.05 10.02 -19.38
CA LEU A 85 9.77 8.83 -19.82
C LEU A 85 10.42 8.14 -18.62
N HIS A 86 10.27 6.82 -18.52
CA HIS A 86 11.00 6.01 -17.55
C HIS A 86 12.43 5.73 -18.03
N GLU A 87 13.40 5.83 -17.12
CA GLU A 87 14.75 5.32 -17.35
C GLU A 87 14.71 3.78 -17.27
N GLN A 88 15.05 3.11 -18.37
CA GLN A 88 15.02 1.63 -18.48
C GLN A 88 16.26 0.96 -17.88
N GLU A 89 17.33 1.72 -17.60
CA GLU A 89 18.63 1.19 -17.20
C GLU A 89 19.01 1.63 -15.78
N GLY A 90 19.66 0.73 -15.04
CA GLY A 90 20.15 0.98 -13.67
C GLY A 90 19.05 1.00 -12.61
N THR A 91 18.48 2.16 -12.35
CA THR A 91 17.65 2.42 -11.16
C THR A 91 16.39 1.55 -11.11
N ILE A 92 15.62 1.46 -12.21
CA ILE A 92 14.39 0.66 -12.22
C ILE A 92 14.67 -0.84 -12.15
N LYS A 93 15.75 -1.33 -12.79
CA LYS A 93 16.15 -2.74 -12.72
C LYS A 93 16.54 -3.10 -11.29
N ASN A 94 17.32 -2.23 -10.64
CA ASN A 94 17.71 -2.40 -9.24
C ASN A 94 16.50 -2.42 -8.28
N LEU A 95 15.54 -1.48 -8.44
CA LEU A 95 14.30 -1.50 -7.65
C LEU A 95 13.47 -2.76 -7.91
N LYS A 96 13.39 -3.21 -9.16
CA LYS A 96 12.63 -4.41 -9.53
C LYS A 96 13.25 -5.66 -8.90
N GLU A 97 14.57 -5.78 -8.90
CA GLU A 97 15.28 -6.94 -8.37
C GLU A 97 15.34 -6.98 -6.85
N ASN A 98 15.57 -5.83 -6.21
CA ASN A 98 15.81 -5.76 -4.77
C ASN A 98 14.54 -5.53 -3.93
N TRP A 99 13.48 -4.96 -4.52
CA TRP A 99 12.26 -4.61 -3.80
C TRP A 99 11.00 -5.25 -4.40
N ALA A 100 10.74 -5.12 -5.70
CA ALA A 100 9.49 -5.59 -6.32
C ALA A 100 9.47 -7.11 -6.64
N GLN A 101 10.07 -7.94 -5.78
CA GLN A 101 10.03 -9.39 -5.87
C GLN A 101 9.36 -10.00 -4.64
N TRP A 102 8.48 -10.98 -4.86
CA TRP A 102 7.82 -11.74 -3.78
C TRP A 102 8.80 -12.33 -2.78
N ARG A 103 9.98 -12.78 -3.24
CA ARG A 103 11.05 -13.34 -2.40
C ARG A 103 11.67 -12.32 -1.43
N LYS A 104 11.42 -11.02 -1.59
CA LYS A 104 12.02 -9.94 -0.80
C LYS A 104 11.00 -9.25 0.12
N ILE A 105 9.82 -9.82 0.33
CA ILE A 105 8.74 -9.20 1.12
C ILE A 105 9.14 -8.90 2.59
N LEU A 106 10.03 -9.71 3.15
CA LEU A 106 10.57 -9.53 4.51
C LEU A 106 11.75 -8.56 4.60
N LYS A 107 12.27 -8.08 3.46
CA LYS A 107 13.37 -7.10 3.47
C LYS A 107 12.85 -5.70 3.75
N GLN A 108 13.71 -4.87 4.35
CA GLN A 108 13.42 -3.45 4.51
C GLN A 108 13.25 -2.76 3.16
N GLN A 109 12.17 -1.98 3.03
CA GLN A 109 11.86 -1.28 1.79
C GLN A 109 12.84 -0.11 1.57
N PRO A 110 13.41 0.04 0.36
CA PRO A 110 14.31 1.14 0.02
C PRO A 110 13.55 2.44 -0.29
N ILE A 111 12.96 3.06 0.74
CA ILE A 111 12.08 4.24 0.60
C ILE A 111 12.79 5.42 -0.07
N LYS A 112 14.10 5.61 0.16
CA LYS A 112 14.89 6.68 -0.46
C LYS A 112 14.97 6.52 -1.98
N ASP A 113 15.13 5.30 -2.46
CA ASP A 113 15.23 4.99 -3.90
C ASP A 113 13.85 5.05 -4.57
N ILE A 114 12.80 4.62 -3.87
CA ILE A 114 11.41 4.81 -4.31
C ILE A 114 11.08 6.30 -4.42
N ARG A 115 11.51 7.12 -3.45
CA ARG A 115 11.34 8.58 -3.47
C ARG A 115 12.09 9.22 -4.62
N SER A 116 13.34 8.81 -4.86
CA SER A 116 14.15 9.42 -5.91
C SER A 116 13.64 9.07 -7.31
N TYR A 117 12.98 7.91 -7.49
CA TYR A 117 12.47 7.43 -8.77
C TYR A 117 10.98 7.74 -9.05
N PHE A 118 10.09 7.53 -8.08
CA PHE A 118 8.64 7.74 -8.22
C PHE A 118 8.15 9.05 -7.60
N GLY A 119 8.98 9.71 -6.79
CA GLY A 119 8.62 10.92 -6.08
C GLY A 119 8.05 10.68 -4.68
N GLU A 120 7.76 11.77 -3.99
CA GLU A 120 7.43 11.77 -2.56
C GLU A 120 6.07 11.14 -2.25
N LYS A 121 5.06 11.36 -3.10
CA LYS A 121 3.71 10.81 -2.87
C LYS A 121 3.70 9.28 -2.85
N VAL A 122 4.35 8.66 -3.83
CA VAL A 122 4.44 7.20 -3.94
C VAL A 122 5.33 6.64 -2.83
N ALA A 123 6.44 7.30 -2.52
CA ALA A 123 7.31 6.88 -1.42
C ALA A 123 6.61 6.94 -0.06
N LEU A 124 5.79 7.97 0.19
CA LEU A 124 5.03 8.09 1.43
C LEU A 124 4.00 6.98 1.57
N TYR A 125 3.31 6.62 0.48
CA TYR A 125 2.38 5.49 0.46
C TYR A 125 3.08 4.18 0.89
N PHE A 126 4.23 3.87 0.30
CA PHE A 126 4.97 2.66 0.66
C PHE A 126 5.59 2.73 2.06
N ALA A 127 6.05 3.91 2.49
CA ALA A 127 6.55 4.11 3.84
C ALA A 127 5.46 3.83 4.89
N TRP A 128 4.25 4.35 4.67
CA TRP A 128 3.10 4.11 5.54
C TRP A 128 2.68 2.63 5.52
N LEU A 129 2.60 2.02 4.33
CA LEU A 129 2.26 0.60 4.20
C LEU A 129 3.26 -0.30 4.95
N GLY A 130 4.55 -0.03 4.80
CA GLY A 130 5.60 -0.76 5.50
C GLY A 130 5.56 -0.56 7.02
N TRP A 131 5.25 0.64 7.49
CA TRP A 131 5.04 0.92 8.92
C TRP A 131 3.82 0.19 9.47
N TYR A 132 2.68 0.27 8.77
CA TYR A 132 1.43 -0.39 9.17
C TYR A 132 1.59 -1.92 9.24
N THR A 133 2.23 -2.52 8.23
CA THR A 133 2.54 -3.96 8.22
C THR A 133 3.44 -4.36 9.39
N ARG A 134 4.41 -3.52 9.76
CA ARG A 134 5.27 -3.77 10.93
C ARG A 134 4.49 -3.68 12.25
N MET A 135 3.55 -2.73 12.36
CA MET A 135 2.68 -2.62 13.53
C MET A 135 1.68 -3.78 13.61
N LEU A 136 1.24 -4.35 12.48
CA LEU A 136 0.39 -5.53 12.47
C LEU A 136 1.09 -6.80 12.99
N PHE A 137 2.42 -6.87 12.90
CA PHE A 137 3.17 -8.04 13.35
C PHE A 137 2.95 -8.39 14.84
N PRO A 138 3.13 -7.48 15.82
CA PRO A 138 2.83 -7.78 17.22
C PRO A 138 1.36 -8.13 17.46
N ALA A 139 0.41 -7.43 16.80
CA ALA A 139 -1.01 -7.76 16.87
C ALA A 139 -1.30 -9.19 16.38
N ALA A 140 -0.67 -9.59 15.27
CA ALA A 140 -0.80 -10.94 14.74
C ALA A 140 -0.18 -12.01 15.66
N VAL A 141 0.96 -11.73 16.30
CA VAL A 141 1.58 -12.63 17.28
C VAL A 141 0.66 -12.82 18.49
N LEU A 142 0.12 -11.74 19.05
CA LEU A 142 -0.81 -11.81 20.17
C LEU A 142 -2.10 -12.58 19.79
N GLY A 143 -2.67 -12.30 18.62
CA GLY A 143 -3.83 -13.03 18.11
C GLY A 143 -3.56 -14.52 17.93
N LEU A 144 -2.37 -14.89 17.42
CA LEU A 144 -1.96 -16.28 17.28
C LEU A 144 -1.81 -16.98 18.63
N LEU A 145 -1.25 -16.30 19.64
CA LEU A 145 -1.13 -16.86 20.99
C LEU A 145 -2.50 -17.12 21.63
N VAL A 146 -3.44 -16.18 21.50
CA VAL A 146 -4.81 -16.35 21.99
C VAL A 146 -5.54 -17.48 21.24
N PHE A 147 -5.32 -17.59 19.93
CA PHE A 147 -5.88 -18.68 19.14
C PHE A 147 -5.32 -20.05 19.57
N LEU A 148 -4.01 -20.16 19.77
CA LEU A 148 -3.38 -21.38 20.27
C LEU A 148 -3.87 -21.74 21.67
N TYR A 149 -4.03 -20.74 22.56
CA TYR A 149 -4.62 -20.93 23.88
C TYR A 149 -6.02 -21.54 23.79
N GLY A 150 -6.87 -21.02 22.89
CA GLY A 150 -8.19 -21.58 22.61
C GLY A 150 -8.13 -23.04 22.13
N ILE A 151 -7.18 -23.39 21.26
CA ILE A 151 -6.99 -24.78 20.79
C ILE A 151 -6.61 -25.69 21.96
N PHE A 152 -5.66 -25.28 22.82
CA PHE A 152 -5.25 -26.09 23.96
C PHE A 152 -6.39 -26.29 24.98
N HIS A 153 -7.32 -25.34 25.09
CA HIS A 153 -8.46 -25.40 25.99
C HIS A 153 -9.78 -25.83 25.34
N PHE A 154 -9.71 -26.37 24.12
CA PHE A 154 -10.87 -26.72 23.29
C PHE A 154 -11.82 -27.73 23.94
N ASP A 155 -11.28 -28.70 24.69
CA ASP A 155 -12.05 -29.81 25.28
C ASP A 155 -12.35 -29.63 26.77
N SER A 156 -11.94 -28.50 27.37
CA SER A 156 -12.01 -28.28 28.82
C SER A 156 -13.30 -27.58 29.27
N SER A 157 -14.10 -27.03 28.35
CA SER A 157 -15.27 -26.24 28.73
C SER A 157 -16.44 -27.09 29.21
N GLN A 158 -16.99 -26.72 30.37
CA GLN A 158 -18.15 -27.37 30.95
C GLN A 158 -19.36 -27.30 30.00
N VAL A 159 -19.59 -26.14 29.38
CA VAL A 159 -20.72 -25.92 28.46
C VAL A 159 -20.63 -26.83 27.23
N SER A 160 -19.45 -26.99 26.62
CA SER A 160 -19.32 -27.88 25.46
C SER A 160 -19.54 -29.34 25.85
N LYS A 161 -19.09 -29.77 27.03
CA LYS A 161 -19.33 -31.13 27.53
C LYS A 161 -20.82 -31.37 27.77
N GLU A 162 -21.51 -30.44 28.41
CA GLU A 162 -22.96 -30.52 28.65
C GLU A 162 -23.75 -30.62 27.33
N ILE A 163 -23.36 -29.86 26.30
CA ILE A 163 -23.99 -29.95 24.98
C ILE A 163 -23.71 -31.31 24.32
N CYS A 164 -22.46 -31.79 24.38
CA CYS A 164 -22.08 -33.06 23.76
C CYS A 164 -22.69 -34.29 24.46
N GLU A 165 -22.99 -34.21 25.76
CA GLU A 165 -23.59 -35.30 26.54
C GLU A 165 -25.13 -35.30 26.52
N ALA A 166 -25.76 -34.21 26.04
CA ALA A 166 -27.21 -34.01 26.02
C ALA A 166 -27.95 -34.82 24.94
N ASN A 167 -27.78 -36.15 24.92
CA ASN A 167 -28.41 -37.06 23.95
C ASN A 167 -29.93 -37.21 24.12
N THR A 168 -30.49 -36.79 25.26
CA THR A 168 -31.93 -36.89 25.56
C THR A 168 -32.66 -35.54 25.43
N THR A 169 -31.94 -34.45 25.19
CA THR A 169 -32.53 -33.10 25.09
C THR A 169 -32.89 -32.80 23.65
N ILE A 170 -34.20 -32.77 23.37
CA ILE A 170 -34.76 -32.46 22.05
C ILE A 170 -35.03 -30.97 21.95
N MET A 171 -34.52 -30.34 20.90
CA MET A 171 -34.72 -28.92 20.62
C MET A 171 -35.93 -28.70 19.70
N CYS A 172 -36.56 -27.54 19.90
CA CYS A 172 -37.66 -27.09 19.06
C CYS A 172 -37.19 -26.86 17.60
N PRO A 173 -38.08 -27.07 16.62
CA PRO A 173 -37.78 -26.77 15.23
C PRO A 173 -37.53 -25.27 15.05
N LEU A 174 -36.55 -24.94 14.20
CA LEU A 174 -36.18 -23.55 13.89
C LEU A 174 -37.18 -22.87 12.92
N CYS A 175 -38.14 -23.62 12.35
CA CYS A 175 -39.09 -23.10 11.37
C CYS A 175 -40.52 -23.61 11.60
N ASP A 176 -41.50 -22.78 11.20
CA ASP A 176 -42.93 -23.03 11.43
C ASP A 176 -43.51 -24.18 10.60
N GLN A 177 -42.97 -24.48 9.42
CA GLN A 177 -43.49 -25.53 8.54
C GLN A 177 -42.44 -26.58 8.18
N LYS A 178 -42.76 -27.85 8.47
CA LYS A 178 -42.02 -29.06 8.03
C LYS A 178 -40.54 -29.12 8.46
N CYS A 179 -40.14 -28.50 9.58
CA CYS A 179 -38.83 -28.75 10.18
C CYS A 179 -38.87 -29.94 11.15
N PRO A 180 -37.88 -30.85 11.11
CA PRO A 180 -37.76 -31.90 12.12
C PRO A 180 -37.28 -31.30 13.45
N PHE A 181 -37.65 -31.97 14.54
CA PHE A 181 -36.97 -31.80 15.82
C PHE A 181 -35.54 -32.32 15.72
N TRP A 182 -34.62 -31.71 16.45
CA TRP A 182 -33.19 -32.03 16.40
C TRP A 182 -32.64 -32.20 17.82
N GLN A 183 -31.56 -32.98 17.98
CA GLN A 183 -30.97 -33.24 19.29
C GLN A 183 -29.92 -32.18 19.61
N LEU A 184 -29.82 -31.77 20.88
CA LEU A 184 -28.83 -30.79 21.29
C LEU A 184 -27.39 -31.28 21.06
N SER A 185 -27.13 -32.58 21.22
CA SER A 185 -25.79 -33.15 21.00
C SER A 185 -25.31 -33.08 19.54
N ASP A 186 -26.21 -32.91 18.57
CA ASP A 186 -25.85 -32.73 17.15
C ASP A 186 -25.03 -31.44 16.92
N THR A 187 -25.15 -30.43 17.81
CA THR A 187 -24.40 -29.17 17.73
C THR A 187 -23.12 -29.16 18.55
N CYS A 188 -22.69 -30.30 19.10
CA CYS A 188 -21.46 -30.45 19.88
C CYS A 188 -20.22 -29.84 19.18
N THR A 189 -20.05 -30.12 17.87
CA THR A 189 -18.91 -29.58 17.11
C THR A 189 -18.97 -28.06 16.99
N TYR A 190 -20.15 -27.51 16.74
CA TYR A 190 -20.38 -26.08 16.69
C TYR A 190 -20.09 -25.42 18.04
N ALA A 191 -20.60 -25.99 19.14
CA ALA A 191 -20.36 -25.49 20.49
C ALA A 191 -18.86 -25.43 20.84
N LYS A 192 -18.09 -26.47 20.50
CA LYS A 192 -16.64 -26.47 20.72
C LYS A 192 -15.93 -25.41 19.86
N VAL A 193 -16.34 -25.23 18.60
CA VAL A 193 -15.80 -24.18 17.73
C VAL A 193 -16.17 -22.78 18.24
N THR A 194 -17.38 -22.58 18.75
CA THR A 194 -17.77 -21.30 19.37
C THR A 194 -16.90 -21.02 20.59
N HIS A 195 -16.69 -21.99 21.47
CA HIS A 195 -15.80 -21.82 22.63
C HIS A 195 -14.33 -21.56 22.24
N LEU A 196 -13.87 -22.05 21.09
CA LEU A 196 -12.55 -21.73 20.55
C LEU A 196 -12.38 -20.22 20.29
N PHE A 197 -13.40 -19.57 19.73
CA PHE A 197 -13.37 -18.14 19.40
C PHE A 197 -13.85 -17.24 20.55
N ASP A 198 -14.82 -17.69 21.34
CA ASP A 198 -15.35 -16.96 22.49
C ASP A 198 -14.74 -17.51 23.78
N ASN A 199 -13.44 -17.29 23.95
CA ASN A 199 -12.70 -17.60 25.16
C ASN A 199 -12.30 -16.32 25.91
N GLU A 200 -11.89 -16.44 27.17
CA GLU A 200 -11.50 -15.27 27.98
C GLU A 200 -10.35 -14.46 27.36
N GLY A 201 -9.47 -15.12 26.60
CA GLY A 201 -8.36 -14.48 25.89
C GLY A 201 -8.80 -13.59 24.72
N THR A 202 -9.92 -13.86 24.06
CA THR A 202 -10.40 -13.01 22.96
C THR A 202 -10.98 -11.69 23.46
N ILE A 203 -11.49 -11.65 24.69
CA ILE A 203 -11.88 -10.39 25.35
C ILE A 203 -10.65 -9.50 25.55
N LEU A 204 -9.56 -10.05 26.10
CA LEU A 204 -8.30 -9.32 26.27
C LEU A 204 -7.72 -8.88 24.93
N PHE A 205 -7.77 -9.75 23.91
CA PHE A 205 -7.33 -9.42 22.57
C PHE A 205 -8.14 -8.26 21.96
N ALA A 206 -9.46 -8.24 22.14
CA ALA A 206 -10.31 -7.16 21.63
C ALA A 206 -9.94 -5.80 22.25
N VAL A 207 -9.67 -5.75 23.55
CA VAL A 207 -9.20 -4.52 24.22
C VAL A 207 -7.84 -4.09 23.68
N LEU A 208 -6.90 -5.02 23.48
CA LEU A 208 -5.59 -4.72 22.89
C LEU A 208 -5.70 -4.22 21.45
N MET A 209 -6.61 -4.77 20.64
CA MET A 209 -6.87 -4.32 19.27
C MET A 209 -7.52 -2.94 19.21
N ALA A 210 -8.28 -2.55 20.23
CA ALA A 210 -8.84 -1.20 20.33
C ALA A 210 -7.79 -0.15 20.72
N LEU A 211 -6.73 -0.56 21.45
CA LEU A 211 -5.62 0.31 21.85
C LEU A 211 -4.50 0.40 20.80
N TRP A 212 -4.39 -0.61 19.95
CA TRP A 212 -3.41 -0.72 18.86
C TRP A 212 -3.73 0.21 17.68
#